data_AF-A0A821JD60-F1
#
_entry.id   AF-A0A821JD60-F1
#
_cell.length_a   1.000
_cell.length_b   1.000
_cell.length_c   1.000
_cell.angle_alpha   90.00
_cell.angle_beta   90.00
_cell.angle_gamma   90.00
#
_symmetry.space_group_name_H-M   'P 1'
#
loop_
_entity.id
_entity.type
_entity.pdbx_description
1 polymer ?
#
loop_
_entity_poly.entity_id
_entity_poly.type
_entity_poly.pdbx_seq_one_letter_code
_entity_poly.pdbx_strand_id
1 'polypeptide(L)'
;SYCHRGITVLHGVNETKVCLCPSNYFGAQCQWQNQRISLTIQFIWRNLTSTHVIFEAIIMIIDDNERIAPNYEQITYMHSRDCDTKFNIYLLYPNRPKNLTHNYSI
;
A
#
# COMPACT_ATOMS: atom_id res chain seq x y z
N SER A 1 15.21 20.95 0.19
CA SER A 1 14.61 20.92 -1.16
C SER A 1 13.18 21.43 -1.06
N TYR A 2 12.65 22.12 -2.10
CA TYR A 2 11.29 22.69 -2.08
C TYR A 2 10.20 21.60 -1.97
N CYS A 3 10.30 20.53 -2.77
CA CYS A 3 9.41 19.37 -2.70
C CYS A 3 10.07 18.21 -1.92
N HIS A 4 10.34 18.38 -0.62
CA HIS A 4 10.92 17.38 0.31
C HIS A 4 11.24 15.98 -0.29
N ARG A 5 10.22 15.11 -0.36
CA ARG A 5 10.30 13.72 -0.86
C ARG A 5 9.68 13.53 -2.26
N GLY A 6 9.29 14.62 -2.91
CA GLY A 6 8.66 14.63 -4.22
C GLY A 6 9.54 15.27 -5.29
N ILE A 7 8.94 15.52 -6.44
CA ILE A 7 9.59 16.13 -7.60
C ILE A 7 9.00 17.52 -7.81
N THR A 8 9.87 18.53 -7.94
CA THR A 8 9.43 19.88 -8.30
C THR A 8 9.19 19.94 -9.79
N VAL A 9 8.01 20.39 -10.19
CA VAL A 9 7.64 20.67 -11.58
C VAL A 9 7.18 22.12 -11.70
N LEU A 10 7.33 22.68 -12.89
CA LEU A 10 6.78 24.00 -13.22
C LEU A 10 5.45 23.79 -13.93
N HIS A 11 4.42 24.51 -13.51
CA HIS A 11 3.07 24.36 -14.01
C HIS A 11 2.54 25.69 -14.59
N GLY A 12 2.00 25.62 -15.80
CA GLY A 12 1.41 26.75 -16.50
C GLY A 12 2.42 27.78 -17.02
N VAL A 13 1.88 28.85 -17.62
CA VAL A 13 2.66 29.91 -18.30
C VAL A 13 3.48 30.75 -17.32
N ASN A 14 3.03 30.86 -16.07
CA ASN A 14 3.73 31.60 -15.01
C ASN A 14 4.80 30.77 -14.30
N GLU A 15 5.10 29.56 -14.78
CA GLU A 15 6.10 28.65 -14.21
C GLU A 15 5.94 28.44 -12.69
N THR A 16 4.70 28.26 -12.22
CA THR A 16 4.47 28.10 -10.78
C THR A 16 5.04 26.75 -10.34
N LYS A 17 5.85 26.77 -9.26
CA LYS A 17 6.42 25.54 -8.71
C LYS A 17 5.31 24.73 -8.05
N VAL A 18 5.15 23.49 -8.48
CA VAL A 18 4.22 22.52 -7.92
C VAL A 18 5.00 21.24 -7.61
N CYS A 19 4.55 20.50 -6.60
CA CYS A 19 5.18 19.25 -6.21
C CYS A 19 4.35 18.04 -6.65
N LEU A 20 4.97 17.13 -7.39
CA LEU A 20 4.43 15.79 -7.60
C LEU A 20 4.86 14.89 -6.44
N CYS A 21 3.90 14.48 -5.63
CA CYS A 21 4.17 13.65 -4.46
C CYS A 21 4.05 12.15 -4.77
N PRO A 22 4.98 11.31 -4.30
CA PRO A 22 4.80 9.86 -4.34
C PRO A 22 3.62 9.44 -3.46
N SER A 23 3.05 8.25 -3.69
CA SER A 23 1.87 7.75 -2.96
C SER A 23 1.99 7.75 -1.43
N ASN A 24 3.22 7.66 -0.91
CA ASN A 24 3.51 7.66 0.53
C ASN A 24 3.57 9.04 1.17
N TYR A 25 3.51 10.13 0.39
CA TYR A 25 3.60 11.49 0.91
C TYR A 25 2.50 12.38 0.32
N PHE A 26 2.11 13.42 1.05
CA PHE A 26 1.09 14.37 0.63
C PHE A 26 1.35 15.77 1.19
N GLY A 27 0.51 16.71 0.76
CA GLY A 27 0.66 18.15 1.01
C GLY A 27 1.31 18.88 -0.14
N ALA A 28 1.23 20.21 -0.13
CA ALA A 28 1.72 21.07 -1.22
C ALA A 28 3.23 20.89 -1.51
N GLN A 29 4.01 20.42 -0.53
CA GLN A 29 5.45 20.20 -0.63
C GLN A 29 5.87 18.75 -0.32
N CYS A 30 4.91 17.81 -0.32
CA CYS A 30 5.13 16.42 0.07
C CYS A 30 5.74 16.27 1.47
N GLN A 31 5.33 17.14 2.39
CA GLN A 31 5.89 17.26 3.73
C GLN A 31 5.31 16.25 4.73
N TRP A 32 4.13 15.69 4.44
CA TRP A 32 3.46 14.76 5.35
C TRP A 32 3.50 13.34 4.82
N GLN A 33 3.89 12.41 5.67
CA GLN A 33 3.88 10.98 5.34
C GLN A 33 2.46 10.43 5.50
N ASN A 34 2.01 9.64 4.54
CA ASN A 34 0.75 8.91 4.66
C ASN A 34 0.86 7.85 5.76
N GLN A 35 -0.23 7.67 6.50
CA GLN A 35 -0.34 6.60 7.47
C GLN A 35 -0.50 5.26 6.73
N ARG A 36 0.06 4.19 7.30
CA ARG A 36 0.06 2.87 6.69
C ARG A 36 -0.13 1.77 7.72
N ILE A 37 -0.64 0.63 7.27
CA ILE A 37 -0.57 -0.64 8.01
C ILE A 37 0.60 -1.43 7.45
N SER A 38 1.43 -1.99 8.33
CA SER A 38 2.53 -2.87 7.96
C SER A 38 2.20 -4.29 8.42
N LEU A 39 2.15 -5.23 7.49
CA LEU A 39 1.81 -6.62 7.75
C LEU A 39 2.96 -7.51 7.32
N THR A 40 3.22 -8.55 8.11
CA THR A 40 4.12 -9.63 7.70
C THR A 40 3.31 -10.93 7.73
N ILE A 41 3.12 -11.53 6.55
CA ILE A 41 2.33 -12.75 6.39
C ILE A 41 3.24 -13.87 5.90
N GLN A 42 3.09 -15.05 6.50
CA GLN A 42 3.68 -16.29 6.00
C GLN A 42 2.57 -17.31 5.79
N PHE A 43 2.49 -17.84 4.58
CA PHE A 43 1.53 -18.89 4.25
C PHE A 43 2.14 -20.25 4.57
N ILE A 44 1.47 -21.01 5.44
CA ILE A 44 1.93 -22.33 5.88
C ILE A 44 1.00 -23.38 5.28
N TRP A 45 1.58 -24.30 4.52
CA TRP A 45 0.85 -25.44 3.98
C TRP A 45 1.06 -26.66 4.87
N ARG A 46 -0.04 -27.24 5.37
CA ARG A 46 0.03 -28.35 6.34
C ARG A 46 0.09 -29.73 5.68
N ASN A 47 -0.26 -29.84 4.40
CA ASN A 47 -0.30 -31.12 3.72
C ASN A 47 1.03 -31.39 2.99
N LEU A 48 1.83 -32.30 3.54
CA LEU A 48 3.16 -32.64 3.06
C LEU A 48 3.17 -33.39 1.71
N THR A 49 2.03 -33.90 1.23
CA THR A 49 1.97 -34.68 -0.02
C THR A 49 1.60 -33.86 -1.24
N SER A 50 1.03 -32.66 -1.06
CA SER A 50 0.67 -31.77 -2.16
C SER A 50 1.62 -30.58 -2.23
N THR A 51 2.52 -30.60 -3.21
CA THR A 51 3.49 -29.53 -3.49
C THR A 51 3.05 -28.57 -4.60
N HIS A 52 1.98 -28.91 -5.32
CA HIS A 52 1.46 -28.16 -6.47
C HIS A 52 0.33 -27.22 -6.09
N VAL A 53 0.48 -26.51 -4.98
CA VAL A 53 -0.50 -25.53 -4.52
C VAL A 53 -0.11 -24.16 -5.02
N ILE A 54 -1.01 -23.57 -5.79
CA ILE A 54 -0.91 -22.21 -6.28
C ILE A 54 -2.22 -21.52 -5.93
N PHE A 55 -2.11 -20.34 -5.32
CA PHE A 55 -3.27 -19.48 -5.09
C PHE A 55 -2.87 -18.02 -5.19
N GLU A 56 -3.89 -17.19 -5.28
CA GLU A 56 -3.76 -15.75 -5.27
C GLU A 56 -4.38 -15.20 -3.99
N ALA A 57 -3.62 -14.38 -3.27
CA ALA A 57 -4.11 -13.66 -2.10
C ALA A 57 -4.14 -12.18 -2.42
N ILE A 58 -5.31 -11.56 -2.24
CA ILE A 58 -5.49 -10.12 -2.36
C ILE A 58 -5.67 -9.59 -0.94
N ILE A 59 -4.79 -8.68 -0.53
CA ILE A 59 -4.80 -8.05 0.78
C ILE A 59 -5.09 -6.56 0.59
N MET A 60 -6.15 -6.06 1.21
CA MET A 60 -6.62 -4.69 1.02
C MET A 60 -7.17 -4.10 2.31
N ILE A 61 -7.26 -2.77 2.38
CA ILE A 61 -7.97 -2.08 3.47
C ILE A 61 -9.41 -1.86 3.03
N ILE A 62 -10.35 -2.20 3.91
CA ILE A 62 -11.78 -1.96 3.74
C ILE A 62 -12.24 -1.03 4.87
N ASP A 63 -13.02 0.00 4.54
CA ASP A 63 -13.66 0.86 5.55
C ASP A 63 -15.01 0.31 6.02
N ASP A 64 -15.57 0.93 7.06
CA ASP A 64 -16.89 0.60 7.62
C ASP A 64 -18.08 0.77 6.66
N ASN A 65 -17.88 1.39 5.50
CA ASN A 65 -18.86 1.48 4.42
C ASN A 65 -18.55 0.50 3.27
N GLU A 66 -17.73 -0.51 3.53
CA GLU A 66 -17.29 -1.52 2.56
C GLU A 66 -16.51 -0.95 1.37
N ARG A 67 -15.97 0.27 1.49
CA ARG A 67 -15.16 0.87 0.42
C ARG A 67 -13.74 0.34 0.52
N ILE A 68 -13.27 -0.14 -0.63
CA ILE A 68 -11.93 -0.69 -0.79
C ILE A 68 -10.95 0.46 -1.03
N ALA A 69 -9.84 0.46 -0.29
CA ALA A 69 -8.75 1.38 -0.53
C ALA A 69 -8.09 1.11 -1.89
N PRO A 70 -7.69 2.15 -2.65
CA PRO A 70 -7.13 1.96 -4.00
C PRO A 70 -5.75 1.28 -4.00
N ASN A 71 -5.05 1.25 -2.86
CA ASN A 71 -3.79 0.50 -2.73
C ASN A 71 -4.10 -0.85 -2.08
N TYR A 72 -3.90 -1.92 -2.83
CA TYR A 72 -3.99 -3.30 -2.38
C TYR A 72 -2.73 -4.06 -2.82
N GLU A 73 -2.45 -5.15 -2.13
CA GLU A 73 -1.36 -6.06 -2.49
C GLU A 73 -1.95 -7.36 -3.03
N GLN A 74 -1.32 -7.87 -4.09
CA GLN A 74 -1.72 -9.10 -4.75
C GLN A 74 -0.52 -10.04 -4.77
N ILE A 75 -0.68 -11.20 -4.14
CA ILE A 75 0.38 -12.18 -3.99
C ILE A 75 -0.02 -13.45 -4.72
N THR A 76 0.78 -13.82 -5.72
CA THR A 76 0.71 -15.15 -6.33
C THR A 76 1.63 -16.08 -5.54
N TYR A 77 1.04 -16.90 -4.67
CA TYR A 77 1.77 -17.88 -3.88
C TYR A 77 1.91 -19.20 -4.63
N MET A 78 3.12 -19.76 -4.61
CA MET A 78 3.40 -21.10 -5.11
C MET A 78 4.22 -21.87 -4.07
N HIS A 79 3.67 -22.98 -3.55
CA HIS A 79 4.29 -23.71 -2.45
C HIS A 79 5.73 -24.14 -2.72
N SER A 80 6.05 -24.59 -3.94
CA SER A 80 7.40 -25.02 -4.33
C SER A 80 8.45 -23.90 -4.33
N ARG A 81 8.01 -22.63 -4.31
CA ARG A 81 8.88 -21.45 -4.33
C ARG A 81 8.83 -20.67 -3.02
N ASP A 82 7.65 -20.57 -2.42
CA ASP A 82 7.34 -19.55 -1.42
C ASP A 82 7.10 -20.12 -0.01
N CYS A 83 7.33 -21.42 0.24
CA CYS A 83 7.02 -22.08 1.52
C CYS A 83 7.60 -21.40 2.77
N ASP A 84 8.82 -20.86 2.67
CA ASP A 84 9.50 -20.15 3.76
C ASP A 84 9.48 -18.63 3.59
N THR A 85 8.76 -18.13 2.60
CA THR A 85 8.72 -16.70 2.29
C THR A 85 7.83 -15.96 3.26
N LYS A 86 8.38 -14.87 3.82
CA LYS A 86 7.63 -13.88 4.61
C LYS A 86 7.35 -12.67 3.74
N PHE A 87 6.08 -12.44 3.46
CA PHE A 87 5.62 -11.32 2.65
C PHE A 87 5.44 -10.09 3.54
N ASN A 88 6.23 -9.03 3.28
CA ASN A 88 6.10 -7.74 3.95
C ASN A 88 5.24 -6.82 3.10
N ILE A 89 4.07 -6.48 3.62
CA ILE A 89 3.00 -5.78 2.90
C ILE A 89 2.77 -4.42 3.57
N TYR A 90 2.66 -3.36 2.76
CA TYR A 90 2.41 -2.00 3.23
C TYR A 90 1.15 -1.43 2.59
N LEU A 91 0.06 -1.40 3.36
CA LEU A 91 -1.22 -0.88 2.89
C LEU A 91 -1.40 0.58 3.31
N LEU A 92 -1.71 1.45 2.35
CA LEU A 92 -1.91 2.87 2.58
C LEU A 92 -3.39 3.20 2.78
N TYR A 93 -3.69 4.06 3.76
CA TYR A 93 -5.04 4.57 3.91
C TYR A 93 -5.46 5.41 2.69
N PRO A 94 -6.75 5.33 2.27
CA PRO A 94 -7.26 6.03 1.10
C PRO A 94 -7.25 7.55 1.30
N ASN A 95 -7.68 8.01 2.48
CA ASN A 95 -7.65 9.42 2.86
C ASN A 95 -6.28 9.80 3.41
N ARG A 96 -5.81 10.99 3.05
CA ARG A 96 -4.54 11.57 3.50
C ARG A 96 -4.82 12.96 4.08
N PRO A 97 -4.88 13.12 5.42
CA PRO A 97 -4.61 12.12 6.45
C PRO A 97 -5.73 11.06 6.59
N LYS A 98 -5.43 9.95 7.29
CA LYS A 98 -6.40 8.91 7.65
C LYS A 98 -7.60 9.57 8.34
N ASN A 99 -8.81 9.18 7.94
CA ASN A 99 -10.01 9.63 8.62
C ASN A 99 -10.14 8.91 9.97
N LEU A 100 -10.22 9.66 11.07
CA LEU A 100 -10.31 9.12 12.42
C LEU A 100 -11.73 8.71 12.81
N THR A 101 -12.75 9.09 12.02
CA THR A 101 -14.15 8.71 12.29
C THR A 101 -14.53 7.35 11.73
N HIS A 102 -13.75 6.82 10.79
CA HIS A 102 -14.00 5.53 10.16
C HIS A 102 -13.18 4.43 10.84
N ASN A 103 -13.80 3.26 10.97
CA ASN A 103 -13.10 2.04 11.29
C ASN A 103 -12.59 1.39 10.00
N TYR A 104 -11.44 0.73 10.11
CA TYR A 104 -10.80 0.07 8.98
C TYR A 104 -10.41 -1.35 9.37
N SER A 105 -10.62 -2.28 8.45
CA SER A 105 -10.19 -3.68 8.55
C SER A 105 -9.32 -4.06 7.35
N ILE A 106 -8.71 -5.24 7.45
CA ILE A 106 -7.95 -5.89 6.38
C ILE A 106 -8.67 -7.17 6.00
#